data_AF-A0A0G0ZHW0-F1
#
_entry.id   AF-A0A0G0ZHW0-F1
#
_cell.length_a   1.000
_cell.length_b   1.000
_cell.length_c   1.000
_cell.angle_alpha   90.00
_cell.angle_beta   90.00
_cell.angle_gamma   90.00
#
_symmetry.space_group_name_H-M   'P 1'
#
loop_
_entity.id
_entity.type
_entity.pdbx_description
1 polymer ?
#
loop_
_entity_poly.entity_id
_entity_poly.type
_entity_poly.pdbx_seq_one_letter_code
_entity_poly.pdbx_strand_id
1 'polypeptide(L)'
;MSKTKYIFSSFVLFLFSASAVLADAYGLDDTAGKAGIPTKGSITLKIGTIVGAALSFVGIFFLGLMLYAGFLWMNARGKQEQADKAQDIIVDACIGLAITGAAYIITKFVFQAMGI
;
A
#
# COMPACT_ATOMS: atom_id res chain seq x y z
N MET A 1 -23.42 9.93 14.85
CA MET A 1 -21.96 9.72 14.94
C MET A 1 -21.53 8.25 15.06
N SER A 2 -22.45 7.28 15.23
CA SER A 2 -22.09 5.86 15.36
C SER A 2 -22.02 5.10 14.02
N LYS A 3 -22.96 5.31 13.10
CA LYS A 3 -23.10 4.50 11.87
C LYS A 3 -21.94 4.63 10.87
N THR A 4 -21.36 5.82 10.72
CA THR A 4 -20.22 6.08 9.82
C THR A 4 -18.93 5.39 10.29
N LYS A 5 -18.75 5.22 11.61
CA LYS A 5 -17.58 4.53 12.18
C LYS A 5 -17.63 3.02 11.92
N TYR A 6 -18.83 2.42 11.96
CA TYR A 6 -19.00 0.99 11.67
C TYR A 6 -18.83 0.67 10.18
N ILE A 7 -19.26 1.55 9.28
CA ILE A 7 -19.05 1.40 7.83
C ILE A 7 -17.56 1.47 7.49
N PHE A 8 -16.84 2.44 8.06
CA PHE A 8 -15.40 2.57 7.89
C PHE A 8 -14.63 1.38 8.48
N SER A 9 -14.99 0.95 9.69
CA SER A 9 -14.39 -0.23 10.34
C SER A 9 -14.68 -1.52 9.59
N SER A 10 -15.87 -1.68 9.01
CA SER A 10 -16.25 -2.84 8.22
C SER A 10 -15.53 -2.87 6.86
N PHE A 11 -15.29 -1.70 6.26
CA PHE A 11 -14.51 -1.60 5.02
C PHE A 11 -13.03 -1.90 5.26
N VAL A 12 -12.46 -1.43 6.36
CA VAL A 12 -11.09 -1.76 6.78
C VAL A 12 -10.94 -3.26 7.07
N LEU A 13 -11.92 -3.89 7.75
CA LEU A 13 -11.91 -5.33 8.01
C LEU A 13 -12.06 -6.15 6.72
N PHE A 14 -12.85 -5.67 5.75
CA PHE A 14 -12.99 -6.29 4.43
C PHE A 14 -11.69 -6.23 3.61
N LEU A 15 -11.01 -5.09 3.61
CA LEU A 15 -9.69 -4.94 2.95
C LEU A 15 -8.62 -5.83 3.60
N PHE A 16 -8.64 -5.99 4.92
CA PHE A 16 -7.72 -6.86 5.66
C PHE A 16 -7.94 -8.36 5.34
N SER A 17 -9.20 -8.80 5.27
CA SER A 17 -9.53 -10.17 4.85
C SER A 17 -9.19 -10.45 3.39
N ALA A 18 -9.32 -9.45 2.50
CA ALA A 18 -8.92 -9.59 1.09
C ALA A 18 -7.41 -9.82 0.94
N SER A 19 -6.57 -9.16 1.74
CA SER A 19 -5.12 -9.42 1.75
C SER A 19 -4.73 -10.81 2.25
N ALA A 20 -5.51 -11.41 3.18
CA ALA A 20 -5.25 -12.77 3.65
C ALA A 20 -5.57 -13.86 2.62
N VAL A 21 -6.55 -13.60 1.73
CA VAL A 21 -6.96 -14.54 0.66
C VAL A 21 -5.97 -14.58 -0.52
N LEU A 22 -5.15 -13.54 -0.71
CA LEU A 22 -4.18 -13.43 -1.81
C LEU A 22 -2.80 -14.07 -1.49
N ALA A 23 -2.64 -14.70 -0.32
CA ALA A 23 -1.36 -15.21 0.17
C ALA A 23 -1.14 -16.72 -0.03
N ASP A 24 -2.00 -17.42 -0.77
CA ASP A 24 -1.78 -18.84 -1.06
C ASP A 24 -0.82 -18.97 -2.24
N ALA A 25 0.38 -19.52 -2.01
CA ALA A 25 1.35 -19.79 -3.06
C ALA A 25 0.85 -20.95 -3.93
N TYR A 26 0.13 -20.63 -5.00
CA TYR A 26 -0.45 -21.56 -5.97
C TYR A 26 0.61 -22.34 -6.77
N GLY A 27 1.34 -23.26 -6.12
CA GLY A 27 2.28 -24.19 -6.75
C GLY A 27 3.49 -23.55 -7.44
N LEU A 28 3.76 -22.27 -7.14
CA LEU A 28 4.86 -21.52 -7.75
C LEU A 28 6.23 -22.07 -7.34
N ASP A 29 6.36 -22.54 -6.09
CA ASP A 29 7.58 -23.19 -5.60
C ASP A 29 7.79 -24.58 -6.22
N ASP A 30 6.71 -25.35 -6.43
CA ASP A 30 6.75 -26.67 -7.08
C ASP A 30 7.08 -26.57 -8.58
N THR A 31 6.57 -25.54 -9.26
CA THR A 31 6.88 -25.27 -10.67
C THR A 31 8.27 -24.68 -10.85
N ALA A 32 8.74 -23.80 -9.95
CA ALA A 32 10.10 -23.29 -9.96
C ALA A 32 11.15 -24.39 -9.71
N GLY A 33 10.86 -25.33 -8.80
CA GLY A 33 11.70 -26.50 -8.55
C GLY A 33 11.79 -27.43 -9.76
N LYS A 34 10.70 -27.62 -10.51
CA LYS A 34 10.67 -28.42 -11.76
C LYS A 34 11.30 -27.71 -12.95
N ALA A 35 11.31 -26.38 -12.97
CA ALA A 35 11.90 -25.56 -14.04
C ALA A 35 13.43 -25.36 -13.90
N GLY A 36 14.06 -25.91 -12.87
CA GLY A 36 15.50 -25.74 -12.63
C GLY A 36 15.90 -24.31 -12.23
N ILE A 37 14.93 -23.48 -11.85
CA ILE A 37 15.18 -22.14 -11.32
C ILE A 37 15.70 -22.33 -9.89
N PRO A 38 16.86 -21.74 -9.51
CA PRO A 38 17.38 -21.89 -8.16
C PRO A 38 16.40 -21.28 -7.14
N THR A 39 15.57 -22.13 -6.53
CA THR A 39 14.57 -21.77 -5.50
C THR A 39 15.18 -21.48 -4.13
N LYS A 40 16.47 -21.79 -3.96
CA LYS A 40 17.24 -21.51 -2.74
C LYS A 40 18.41 -20.59 -3.09
N GLY A 41 18.25 -19.27 -2.98
CA GLY A 41 19.44 -18.40 -3.01
C GLY A 41 19.25 -16.94 -3.36
N SER A 42 18.11 -16.52 -3.90
CA SER A 42 17.97 -15.10 -4.22
C SER A 42 17.47 -14.37 -2.98
N ILE A 43 18.41 -13.88 -2.17
CA ILE A 43 18.17 -12.83 -1.14
C ILE A 43 17.27 -11.73 -1.72
N THR A 44 17.41 -11.44 -3.01
CA THR A 44 16.55 -10.60 -3.85
C THR A 44 15.05 -10.95 -3.78
N LEU A 45 14.65 -12.23 -3.86
CA LEU A 45 13.23 -12.62 -3.80
C LEU A 45 12.65 -12.41 -2.40
N LYS A 46 13.39 -12.79 -1.35
CA LYS A 46 12.95 -12.57 0.05
C LYS A 46 12.83 -11.09 0.37
N ILE A 47 13.81 -10.28 -0.06
CA ILE A 47 13.76 -8.82 0.10
C ILE A 47 12.59 -8.24 -0.71
N GLY A 48 12.35 -8.72 -1.94
CA GLY A 48 11.22 -8.30 -2.76
C GLY A 48 9.87 -8.53 -2.09
N THR A 49 9.67 -9.69 -1.46
CA THR A 49 8.44 -10.00 -0.70
C THR A 49 8.29 -9.11 0.53
N ILE A 50 9.36 -8.87 1.29
CA ILE A 50 9.33 -8.03 2.49
C ILE A 50 9.07 -6.57 2.12
N VAL A 51 9.75 -6.04 1.10
CA VAL A 51 9.54 -4.69 0.59
C VAL A 51 8.13 -4.55 0.03
N GLY A 52 7.65 -5.53 -0.73
CA GLY A 52 6.28 -5.56 -1.22
C GLY A 52 5.25 -5.51 -0.09
N ALA A 53 5.43 -6.31 0.96
CA ALA A 53 4.55 -6.30 2.12
C ALA A 53 4.57 -4.95 2.86
N ALA A 54 5.75 -4.35 3.05
CA ALA A 54 5.88 -3.04 3.66
C ALA A 54 5.22 -1.95 2.81
N LEU A 55 5.38 -1.99 1.49
CA LEU A 55 4.78 -1.03 0.55
C LEU A 55 3.25 -1.12 0.54
N SER A 56 2.70 -2.34 0.64
CA SER A 56 1.26 -2.57 0.79
C SER A 56 0.71 -1.92 2.07
N PHE A 57 1.44 -2.07 3.18
CA PHE A 57 1.05 -1.46 4.45
C PHE A 57 1.10 0.07 4.37
N VAL A 58 2.13 0.63 3.75
CA VAL A 58 2.22 2.07 3.51
C VAL A 58 1.07 2.55 2.63
N GLY A 59 0.75 1.84 1.55
CA GLY A 59 -0.37 2.17 0.67
C GLY A 59 -1.72 2.22 1.40
N ILE A 60 -2.00 1.24 2.27
CA ILE A 60 -3.24 1.23 3.07
C ILE A 60 -3.27 2.40 4.06
N PHE A 61 -2.12 2.79 4.60
CA PHE A 61 -2.01 3.90 5.53
C PHE A 61 -2.33 5.24 4.84
N PHE A 62 -1.73 5.49 3.66
CA PHE A 62 -2.04 6.67 2.85
C PHE A 62 -3.51 6.71 2.40
N LEU A 63 -4.09 5.56 2.04
CA LEU A 63 -5.53 5.46 1.73
C LEU A 63 -6.38 5.89 2.95
N GLY A 64 -5.99 5.47 4.16
CA GLY A 64 -6.66 5.87 5.40
C GLY A 64 -6.61 7.39 5.64
N LEU A 65 -5.45 8.02 5.40
CA LEU A 65 -5.30 9.47 5.49
C LEU A 65 -6.16 10.20 4.46
N MET A 66 -6.19 9.73 3.21
CA MET A 66 -7.05 10.27 2.16
C MET A 66 -8.53 10.23 2.54
N LEU A 67 -9.00 9.12 3.11
CA LEU A 67 -10.39 9.03 3.59
C LEU A 67 -10.64 9.99 4.76
N TYR A 68 -9.72 10.07 5.73
CA TYR A 68 -9.85 11.00 6.86
C TYR A 68 -9.93 12.46 6.38
N ALA A 69 -9.05 12.86 5.46
CA ALA A 69 -9.05 14.21 4.89
C ALA A 69 -10.32 14.48 4.09
N GLY A 70 -10.81 13.51 3.30
CA GLY A 70 -12.09 13.62 2.60
C GLY A 70 -13.27 13.81 3.56
N PHE A 71 -13.29 13.11 4.69
CA PHE A 71 -14.29 13.32 5.73
C PHE A 71 -14.17 14.69 6.39
N LEU A 72 -12.96 15.19 6.60
CA LEU A 72 -12.71 16.53 7.15
C LEU A 72 -13.22 17.61 6.19
N TRP A 73 -12.94 17.48 4.90
CA TRP A 73 -13.38 18.41 3.87
C TRP A 73 -14.91 18.45 3.76
N MET A 74 -15.56 17.28 3.74
CA MET A 74 -17.02 17.19 3.66
C MET A 74 -17.73 17.67 4.93
N ASN A 75 -17.08 17.59 6.11
CA ASN A 75 -17.64 18.07 7.37
C ASN A 75 -17.31 19.54 7.69
N ALA A 76 -16.60 20.25 6.81
CA ALA A 76 -16.14 21.60 7.09
C ALA A 76 -17.28 22.60 7.39
N ARG A 77 -18.56 22.32 7.03
CA ARG A 77 -19.75 23.12 7.38
C ARG A 77 -19.59 24.64 7.15
N GLY A 78 -18.78 25.04 6.17
CA GLY A 78 -18.47 26.44 5.86
C GLY A 78 -17.31 27.06 6.64
N LYS A 79 -16.62 26.33 7.52
CA LYS A 79 -15.35 26.75 8.12
C LYS A 79 -14.21 26.52 7.13
N GLN A 80 -13.71 27.60 6.56
CA GLN A 80 -12.63 27.61 5.58
C GLN A 80 -11.35 26.94 6.12
N GLU A 81 -11.01 27.20 7.39
CA GLU A 81 -9.87 26.58 8.09
C GLU A 81 -9.91 25.03 8.06
N GLN A 82 -11.09 24.42 8.13
CA GLN A 82 -11.21 22.96 8.07
C GLN A 82 -11.08 22.43 6.64
N ALA A 83 -11.50 23.22 5.66
CA ALA A 83 -11.36 22.87 4.25
C ALA A 83 -9.89 22.96 3.81
N ASP A 84 -9.20 24.03 4.20
CA ASP A 84 -7.77 24.24 3.91
C ASP A 84 -6.93 23.13 4.55
N LYS A 85 -7.18 22.83 5.84
CA LYS A 85 -6.50 21.74 6.53
C LYS A 85 -6.73 20.38 5.88
N ALA A 86 -7.93 20.11 5.36
CA ALA A 86 -8.20 18.86 4.65
C ALA A 86 -7.44 18.79 3.33
N GLN A 87 -7.33 19.92 2.62
CA GLN A 87 -6.58 20.02 1.38
C GLN A 87 -5.07 19.83 1.63
N ASP A 88 -4.51 20.41 2.68
CA ASP A 88 -3.12 20.21 3.07
C ASP A 88 -2.80 18.73 3.31
N ILE A 89 -3.66 18.04 4.07
CA ILE A 89 -3.48 16.60 4.34
C ILE A 89 -3.51 15.78 3.03
N ILE A 90 -4.38 16.14 2.07
CA ILE A 90 -4.45 15.45 0.76
C ILE A 90 -3.17 15.69 -0.04
N VAL A 91 -2.67 16.94 -0.06
CA VAL A 91 -1.44 17.30 -0.80
C VAL A 91 -0.24 16.59 -0.19
N ASP A 92 -0.09 16.62 1.14
CA ASP A 92 0.98 15.93 1.85
C ASP A 92 0.92 14.41 1.65
N ALA A 93 -0.28 13.83 1.68
CA ALA A 93 -0.48 12.41 1.40
C ALA A 93 -0.07 12.05 -0.03
N CYS A 94 -0.43 12.85 -1.02
CA CYS A 94 -0.04 12.66 -2.42
C CYS A 94 1.48 12.74 -2.62
N ILE A 95 2.13 13.72 -2.00
CA ILE A 95 3.59 13.89 -2.08
C ILE A 95 4.30 12.68 -1.45
N GLY A 96 3.86 12.24 -0.27
CA GLY A 96 4.44 11.07 0.39
C GLY A 96 4.28 9.78 -0.42
N LEU A 97 3.13 9.60 -1.08
CA LEU A 97 2.89 8.46 -1.96
C LEU A 97 3.75 8.53 -3.22
N ALA A 98 3.91 9.71 -3.83
CA ALA A 98 4.76 9.92 -4.98
C ALA A 98 6.24 9.61 -4.68
N ILE A 99 6.76 10.07 -3.54
CA ILE A 99 8.14 9.80 -3.11
C ILE A 99 8.34 8.29 -2.87
N THR A 100 7.42 7.66 -2.16
CA THR A 100 7.47 6.21 -1.87
C THR A 100 7.43 5.38 -3.15
N GLY A 101 6.54 5.74 -4.08
CA GLY A 101 6.44 5.10 -5.40
C GLY A 101 7.70 5.29 -6.23
N ALA A 102 8.25 6.50 -6.27
CA ALA A 102 9.49 6.81 -6.97
C ALA A 102 10.67 5.99 -6.42
N ALA A 103 10.81 5.89 -5.10
CA ALA A 103 11.85 5.09 -4.46
C ALA A 103 11.78 3.61 -4.87
N TYR A 104 10.58 3.02 -4.94
CA TYR A 104 10.41 1.65 -5.40
C TYR A 104 10.77 1.47 -6.88
N ILE A 105 10.33 2.39 -7.75
CA ILE A 105 10.66 2.37 -9.18
C ILE A 105 12.17 2.45 -9.39
N ILE A 106 12.85 3.36 -8.70
CA ILE A 106 14.31 3.51 -8.79
C ILE A 106 15.00 2.23 -8.31
N THR A 107 14.56 1.66 -7.20
CA THR A 107 15.11 0.41 -6.66
C THR A 107 14.97 -0.74 -7.67
N LYS A 108 13.78 -0.90 -8.27
CA LYS A 108 13.53 -1.88 -9.33
C LYS A 108 14.41 -1.65 -10.56
N PHE A 109 14.56 -0.39 -10.97
CA PHE A 109 15.39 -0.03 -12.11
C PHE A 109 16.86 -0.38 -11.89
N VAL A 110 17.40 -0.13 -10.69
CA VAL A 110 18.77 -0.50 -10.34
C VAL A 110 18.98 -2.01 -10.40
N PHE A 111 18.07 -2.81 -9.82
CA PHE A 111 18.17 -4.27 -9.89
C PHE A 111 18.09 -4.79 -11.34
N GLN A 112 17.13 -4.28 -12.12
CA GLN A 112 16.97 -4.63 -13.52
C GLN A 112 18.21 -4.25 -14.36
N ALA A 113 18.81 -3.09 -14.10
CA ALA A 113 20.05 -2.66 -14.75
C ALA A 113 21.25 -3.55 -14.43
N MET A 114 21.24 -4.22 -13.26
CA MET A 114 22.26 -5.21 -12.87
C MET A 114 22.02 -6.61 -13.45
N GLY A 115 20.97 -6.81 -14.26
CA GLY A 115 20.71 -8.08 -14.94
C GLY A 115 20.20 -9.22 -14.03
N ILE A 116 19.64 -8.86 -12.87
CA ILE A 116 19.03 -9.76 -11.87
C ILE A 116 17.60 -9.33 -11.52
#